data_AF-A0A351ESB8-F1
#
_entry.id   AF-A0A351ESB8-F1
#
_cell.length_a   1.000
_cell.length_b   1.000
_cell.length_c   1.000
_cell.angle_alpha   90.00
_cell.angle_beta   90.00
_cell.angle_gamma   90.00
#
_symmetry.space_group_name_H-M   'P 1'
#
loop_
_entity.id
_entity.type
_entity.pdbx_description
1 polymer ?
#
loop_
_entity_poly.entity_id
_entity_poly.type
_entity_poly.pdbx_seq_one_letter_code
_entity_poly.pdbx_strand_id
1 'polypeptide(L)'
;DVAGPAKIALARLVVAAVVGFCLMFPADRYQVVDGLVRQSNDVAFGPLSESIREQSDSHRLGAVGLAAGGAIAAWLEFALLGRRLHRTTTALGIWAALRRLIPATFAAGIAVAGLAAALNGLPPLLAAPLVIGPPGLLYMVVAKRCGNMTADALIRRAVGLVRS
;
A
#
# COMPACT_ATOMS: atom_id res chain seq x y z
N ASP A 1 31.74 -2.17 3.53
CA ASP A 1 31.24 -3.52 3.19
C ASP A 1 29.98 -3.40 2.34
N VAL A 2 30.08 -3.70 1.05
CA VAL A 2 28.96 -3.65 0.08
C VAL A 2 28.16 -4.96 0.05
N ALA A 3 28.66 -6.04 0.65
CA ALA A 3 28.01 -7.34 0.62
C ALA A 3 26.76 -7.41 1.51
N GLY A 4 26.72 -6.62 2.59
CA GLY A 4 25.56 -6.54 3.49
C GLY A 4 24.28 -6.10 2.79
N PRO A 5 24.24 -4.90 2.19
CA PRO A 5 23.08 -4.42 1.43
C PRO A 5 22.69 -5.35 0.28
N ALA A 6 23.67 -5.88 -0.47
CA ALA A 6 23.40 -6.79 -1.59
C ALA A 6 22.69 -8.08 -1.15
N LYS A 7 23.09 -8.67 -0.02
CA LYS A 7 22.44 -9.85 0.55
C LYS A 7 21.00 -9.57 0.98
N ILE A 8 20.72 -8.39 1.52
CA ILE A 8 19.37 -7.98 1.92
C ILE A 8 18.48 -7.79 0.68
N ALA A 9 18.99 -7.14 -0.37
CA ALA A 9 18.27 -6.97 -1.62
C ALA A 9 17.94 -8.32 -2.30
N LEU A 10 18.87 -9.28 -2.25
CA LEU A 10 18.61 -10.64 -2.72
C LEU A 10 17.52 -11.33 -1.88
N ALA A 11 17.58 -11.22 -0.56
CA ALA A 11 16.56 -11.77 0.33
C ALA A 11 15.17 -11.18 0.03
N ARG A 12 15.09 -9.87 -0.22
CA ARG A 12 13.87 -9.19 -0.64
C ARG A 12 13.33 -9.77 -1.94
N LEU A 13 14.18 -9.96 -2.95
CA LEU A 13 13.77 -10.54 -4.23
C LEU A 13 13.21 -11.95 -4.06
N VAL A 14 13.92 -12.81 -3.30
CA VAL A 14 13.50 -14.19 -3.06
C VAL A 14 12.16 -14.23 -2.31
N VAL A 15 12.01 -13.44 -1.25
CA VAL A 15 10.77 -13.40 -0.47
C VAL A 15 9.62 -12.82 -1.29
N ALA A 16 9.86 -11.77 -2.08
CA ALA A 16 8.84 -11.20 -2.97
C ALA A 16 8.36 -12.23 -3.98
N ALA A 17 9.30 -12.98 -4.59
CA ALA A 17 8.96 -14.02 -5.54
C ALA A 17 8.17 -15.16 -4.88
N VAL A 18 8.67 -15.75 -3.80
CA VAL A 18 8.02 -16.89 -3.13
C VAL A 18 6.65 -16.51 -2.61
N VAL A 19 6.55 -15.45 -1.80
CA VAL A 19 5.28 -15.01 -1.22
C VAL A 19 4.33 -14.53 -2.33
N GLY A 20 4.86 -13.80 -3.32
CA GLY A 20 4.08 -13.33 -4.46
C GLY A 20 3.45 -14.47 -5.24
N PHE A 21 4.21 -15.51 -5.60
CA PHE A 21 3.66 -16.69 -6.29
C PHE A 21 2.69 -17.48 -5.42
N CYS A 22 3.00 -17.67 -4.13
CA CYS A 22 2.11 -18.35 -3.20
C CYS A 22 0.76 -17.63 -3.04
N LEU A 23 0.74 -16.30 -3.09
CA LEU A 23 -0.50 -15.50 -3.01
C LEU A 23 -1.17 -15.28 -4.36
N MET A 24 -0.40 -15.27 -5.45
CA MET A 24 -0.91 -15.05 -6.80
C MET A 24 -1.94 -16.10 -7.18
N PHE A 25 -1.66 -17.40 -7.01
CA PHE A 25 -2.58 -18.45 -7.46
C PHE A 25 -3.92 -18.46 -6.71
N PRO A 26 -3.96 -18.32 -5.37
CA PRO A 26 -5.21 -18.11 -4.65
C PRO A 26 -5.94 -16.83 -5.07
N ALA A 27 -5.22 -15.72 -5.24
CA ALA A 27 -5.82 -14.44 -5.64
C ALA A 27 -6.40 -14.48 -7.07
N ASP A 28 -5.79 -15.26 -7.96
CA ASP A 28 -6.22 -15.44 -9.34
C ASP A 28 -7.60 -16.13 -9.46
N ARG A 29 -8.06 -16.78 -8.38
CA ARG A 29 -9.40 -17.38 -8.27
C ARG A 29 -10.49 -16.34 -8.01
N TYR A 30 -10.11 -15.12 -7.66
CA TYR A 30 -11.02 -13.99 -7.52
C TYR A 30 -10.91 -13.09 -8.74
N GLN A 31 -12.07 -12.70 -9.26
CA GLN A 31 -12.17 -11.86 -10.43
C GLN A 31 -13.18 -10.74 -10.19
N VAL A 32 -12.93 -9.59 -10.79
CA VAL A 32 -13.91 -8.51 -10.84
C VAL A 32 -14.73 -8.71 -12.11
N VAL A 33 -16.03 -8.94 -11.93
CA VAL A 33 -17.05 -9.06 -12.99
C VAL A 33 -18.17 -8.10 -12.64
N ASP A 34 -18.53 -7.21 -13.56
CA ASP A 34 -19.53 -6.14 -13.32
C ASP A 34 -19.22 -5.28 -12.09
N GLY A 35 -17.94 -5.01 -11.82
CA GLY A 35 -17.51 -4.22 -10.67
C GLY A 35 -17.60 -4.93 -9.30
N LEU A 36 -17.99 -6.20 -9.28
CA LEU A 36 -18.08 -7.00 -8.06
C LEU A 36 -16.98 -8.08 -8.04
N VAL A 37 -16.36 -8.28 -6.88
CA VAL A 37 -15.42 -9.37 -6.67
C VAL A 37 -16.19 -10.67 -6.52
N ARG A 38 -15.95 -11.63 -7.42
CA ARG A 38 -16.53 -12.97 -7.36
C ARG A 38 -15.44 -14.03 -7.35
N GLN A 39 -15.74 -15.14 -6.68
CA GLN A 39 -14.89 -16.33 -6.71
C GLN A 39 -15.26 -17.16 -7.94
N SER A 40 -14.30 -17.41 -8.81
CA SER A 40 -14.51 -18.13 -10.08
C SER A 40 -14.20 -19.62 -9.99
N ASN A 41 -13.45 -20.07 -8.98
CA ASN A 41 -13.09 -21.48 -8.77
C ASN A 41 -12.60 -21.71 -7.33
N ASP A 42 -12.38 -22.97 -6.93
CA ASP A 42 -11.81 -23.34 -5.62
C ASP A 42 -10.36 -22.88 -5.47
N VAL A 43 -9.96 -22.63 -4.23
CA VAL A 43 -8.60 -22.20 -3.89
C VAL A 43 -7.60 -23.30 -4.27
N ALA A 44 -6.69 -22.98 -5.18
CA ALA A 44 -5.69 -23.92 -5.67
C ALA A 44 -4.37 -23.22 -5.98
N PHE A 45 -3.26 -23.94 -5.83
CA PHE A 45 -1.89 -23.49 -6.11
C PHE A 45 -1.45 -23.85 -7.52
N GLY A 46 -2.22 -23.40 -8.51
CA GLY A 46 -1.94 -23.63 -9.91
C GLY A 46 -2.72 -22.67 -10.80
N PRO A 47 -2.39 -22.61 -12.09
CA PRO A 47 -3.07 -21.72 -13.02
C PRO A 47 -4.56 -22.09 -13.16
N LEU A 48 -5.42 -21.11 -13.42
CA LEU A 48 -6.84 -21.35 -13.72
C LEU A 48 -7.00 -22.11 -15.05
N SER A 49 -8.11 -22.83 -15.23
CA SER A 49 -8.42 -23.45 -16.54
C SER A 49 -8.52 -22.39 -17.64
N GLU A 50 -8.16 -22.78 -18.86
CA GLU A 50 -8.15 -21.89 -20.03
C GLU A 50 -9.52 -21.25 -20.27
N SER A 51 -10.60 -22.02 -20.12
CA SER A 51 -11.99 -21.58 -20.25
C SER A 51 -12.39 -20.39 -19.35
N ILE A 52 -11.84 -20.30 -18.14
CA ILE A 52 -12.12 -19.19 -17.21
C ILE A 52 -11.15 -18.03 -17.47
N ARG A 53 -9.94 -18.35 -17.96
CA ARG A 53 -8.88 -17.37 -18.19
C ARG A 53 -9.14 -16.47 -19.40
N GLU A 54 -9.79 -17.03 -20.42
CA GLU A 54 -10.13 -16.33 -21.66
C GLU A 54 -11.52 -15.67 -21.62
N GLN A 55 -12.19 -15.69 -20.46
CA GLN A 55 -13.50 -15.09 -20.31
C GLN A 55 -13.41 -13.56 -20.51
N SER A 56 -14.08 -13.08 -21.56
CA SER A 56 -14.18 -11.67 -21.89
C SER A 56 -14.81 -10.88 -20.73
N ASP A 57 -14.28 -9.68 -20.46
CA ASP A 57 -14.75 -8.74 -19.42
C ASP A 57 -14.53 -9.19 -17.96
N SER A 58 -13.58 -10.09 -17.73
CA SER A 58 -13.12 -10.47 -16.39
C SER A 58 -11.75 -9.88 -16.05
N HIS A 59 -11.61 -9.30 -14.85
CA HIS A 59 -10.31 -8.83 -14.34
C HIS A 59 -9.80 -9.73 -13.22
N ARG A 60 -8.73 -10.46 -13.48
CA ARG A 60 -8.12 -11.41 -12.54
C ARG A 60 -7.28 -10.70 -11.48
N LEU A 61 -7.43 -11.11 -10.22
CA LEU A 61 -6.74 -10.49 -9.09
C LEU A 61 -5.39 -11.14 -8.75
N GLY A 62 -4.84 -12.01 -9.60
CA GLY A 62 -3.52 -12.64 -9.37
C GLY A 62 -2.39 -11.63 -9.15
N ALA A 63 -2.42 -10.49 -9.84
CA ALA A 63 -1.45 -9.40 -9.67
C ALA A 63 -1.45 -8.80 -8.25
N VAL A 64 -2.58 -8.86 -7.54
CA VAL A 64 -2.69 -8.43 -6.13
C VAL A 64 -1.78 -9.28 -5.24
N GLY A 65 -1.69 -10.59 -5.50
CA GLY A 65 -0.80 -11.49 -4.78
C GLY A 65 0.67 -11.13 -4.95
N LEU A 66 1.09 -10.78 -6.18
CA LEU A 66 2.45 -10.30 -6.46
C LEU A 66 2.73 -8.97 -5.74
N ALA A 67 1.79 -8.03 -5.76
CA ALA A 67 1.93 -6.74 -5.07
C ALA A 67 2.05 -6.94 -3.55
N ALA A 68 1.23 -7.82 -2.97
CA ALA A 68 1.30 -8.18 -1.55
C ALA A 68 2.65 -8.83 -1.18
N GLY A 69 3.15 -9.75 -2.01
CA GLY A 69 4.48 -10.34 -1.84
C GLY A 69 5.60 -9.30 -1.84
N GLY A 70 5.55 -8.33 -2.76
CA GLY A 70 6.47 -7.19 -2.80
C GLY A 70 6.41 -6.32 -1.55
N ALA A 71 5.20 -6.03 -1.05
CA ALA A 71 5.01 -5.26 0.18
C ALA A 71 5.57 -5.98 1.42
N ILE A 72 5.31 -7.29 1.56
CA ILE A 72 5.86 -8.12 2.65
C ILE A 72 7.38 -8.15 2.59
N ALA A 73 7.96 -8.34 1.40
CA ALA A 73 9.40 -8.32 1.22
C ALA A 73 10.03 -6.97 1.55
N ALA A 74 9.36 -5.85 1.23
CA ALA A 74 9.81 -4.51 1.59
C ALA A 74 9.83 -4.30 3.12
N TRP A 75 8.82 -4.80 3.84
CA TRP A 75 8.81 -4.77 5.31
C TRP A 75 9.92 -5.62 5.92
N LEU A 76 10.19 -6.80 5.35
CA LEU A 76 11.31 -7.63 5.76
C LEU A 76 12.65 -6.92 5.54
N GLU A 77 12.87 -6.36 4.36
CA GLU A 77 14.07 -5.57 4.04
C GLU A 77 14.24 -4.43 5.03
N PHE A 78 13.18 -3.66 5.28
CA PHE A 78 13.18 -2.58 6.25
C PHE A 78 13.59 -3.05 7.65
N ALA A 79 13.07 -4.21 8.11
CA ALA A 79 13.43 -4.79 9.39
C ALA A 79 14.90 -5.26 9.44
N LEU A 80 15.41 -5.88 8.37
CA LEU A 80 16.80 -6.33 8.28
C LEU A 80 17.78 -5.16 8.25
N LEU A 81 17.45 -4.10 7.49
CA LEU A 81 18.21 -2.85 7.46
C LEU A 81 18.20 -2.18 8.84
N GLY A 82 17.03 -2.08 9.47
CA GLY A 82 16.90 -1.52 10.82
C GLY A 82 17.76 -2.28 11.84
N ARG A 83 17.71 -3.61 11.84
CA ARG A 83 18.55 -4.46 12.71
C ARG A 83 20.04 -4.26 12.47
N ARG A 84 20.46 -4.16 11.20
CA ARG A 84 21.87 -3.94 10.86
C ARG A 84 22.33 -2.56 11.30
N LEU A 85 21.50 -1.54 11.08
CA LEU A 85 21.82 -0.14 11.40
C LEU A 85 21.87 0.12 12.91
N HIS A 86 21.01 -0.57 13.69
CA HIS A 86 21.07 -0.53 15.15
C HIS A 86 22.37 -1.07 15.75
N ARG A 87 23.14 -1.87 15.01
CA ARG A 87 24.47 -2.33 15.46
C ARG A 87 25.55 -1.27 15.27
N THR A 88 25.31 -0.24 14.47
CA THR A 88 26.33 0.75 14.07
C THR A 88 25.96 2.18 14.50
N THR A 89 24.70 2.46 14.80
CA THR A 89 24.21 3.82 15.09
C THR A 89 23.18 3.81 16.20
N THR A 90 23.10 4.91 16.95
CA THR A 90 22.08 5.17 17.97
C THR A 90 20.67 5.14 17.37
N ALA A 91 19.66 4.85 18.20
CA ALA A 91 18.30 4.65 17.71
C ALA A 91 17.78 5.87 16.91
N LEU A 92 17.42 5.65 15.64
CA LEU A 92 17.00 6.68 14.69
C LEU A 92 15.59 7.27 14.94
N GLY A 93 14.93 6.91 16.04
CA GLY A 93 13.61 7.43 16.38
C GLY A 93 12.48 7.07 15.39
N ILE A 94 12.71 6.15 14.44
CA ILE A 94 11.77 5.75 13.37
C ILE A 94 10.38 5.41 13.95
N TRP A 95 10.35 4.63 15.02
CA TRP A 95 9.10 4.25 15.68
C TRP A 95 8.37 5.43 16.32
N ALA A 96 9.09 6.39 16.89
CA ALA A 96 8.49 7.60 17.44
C ALA A 96 7.88 8.46 16.32
N ALA A 97 8.55 8.55 15.17
CA ALA A 97 8.02 9.24 14.00
C ALA A 97 6.77 8.53 13.44
N LEU A 98 6.80 7.18 13.33
CA LEU A 98 5.68 6.39 12.82
C LEU A 98 4.46 6.47 13.75
N ARG A 99 4.66 6.44 15.08
CA ARG A 99 3.58 6.58 16.06
C ARG A 99 2.82 7.91 15.93
N ARG A 100 3.49 8.99 15.54
CA ARG A 100 2.84 10.30 15.31
C ARG A 100 1.92 10.29 14.08
N LEU A 101 2.11 9.36 13.14
CA LEU A 101 1.29 9.22 11.94
C LEU A 101 0.05 8.35 12.13
N ILE A 102 0.01 7.53 13.18
CA ILE A 102 -1.13 6.67 13.50
C ILE A 102 -2.46 7.43 13.52
N PRO A 103 -2.63 8.50 14.33
CA PRO A 103 -3.92 9.22 14.39
C PRO A 103 -4.30 9.85 13.06
N ALA A 104 -3.33 10.38 12.30
CA ALA A 104 -3.58 10.92 10.96
C ALA A 104 -4.05 9.86 9.97
N THR A 105 -3.46 8.66 10.05
CA THR A 105 -3.82 7.51 9.20
C THR A 105 -5.23 7.04 9.49
N PHE A 106 -5.60 6.90 10.77
CA PHE A 106 -6.96 6.52 11.16
C PHE A 106 -7.99 7.58 10.76
N ALA A 107 -7.71 8.87 11.02
CA ALA A 107 -8.63 9.95 10.65
C ALA A 107 -8.86 10.00 9.14
N ALA A 108 -7.80 9.90 8.35
CA ALA A 108 -7.91 9.85 6.89
C ALA A 108 -8.63 8.59 6.41
N GLY A 109 -8.33 7.42 6.99
CA GLY A 109 -9.00 6.16 6.64
C GLY A 109 -10.51 6.19 6.90
N ILE A 110 -10.93 6.73 8.04
CA ILE A 110 -12.35 6.93 8.37
C ILE A 110 -13.00 7.89 7.36
N ALA A 111 -12.33 9.00 7.04
CA ALA A 111 -12.85 9.94 6.04
C ALA A 111 -12.96 9.31 4.65
N VAL A 112 -11.97 8.53 4.20
CA VAL A 112 -12.02 7.78 2.95
C VAL A 112 -13.21 6.83 2.94
N ALA A 113 -13.39 6.04 4.01
CA ALA A 113 -14.51 5.09 4.10
C ALA A 113 -15.87 5.81 4.06
N GLY A 114 -16.01 6.92 4.79
CA GLY A 114 -17.22 7.74 4.79
C GLY A 114 -17.52 8.36 3.42
N LEU A 115 -16.52 8.95 2.76
CA LEU A 115 -16.69 9.53 1.43
C LEU A 115 -16.96 8.45 0.38
N ALA A 116 -16.26 7.31 0.43
CA ALA A 116 -16.49 6.20 -0.50
C ALA A 116 -17.92 5.67 -0.39
N ALA A 117 -18.46 5.55 0.83
CA ALA A 117 -19.84 5.16 1.06
C ALA A 117 -20.83 6.22 0.54
N ALA A 118 -20.58 7.50 0.81
CA ALA A 118 -21.46 8.60 0.38
C ALA A 118 -21.48 8.83 -1.14
N LEU A 119 -20.36 8.54 -1.82
CA LEU A 119 -20.15 8.84 -3.24
C LEU A 119 -20.30 7.60 -4.15
N ASN A 120 -20.82 6.48 -3.62
CA ASN A 120 -20.93 5.20 -4.35
C ASN A 120 -21.74 5.30 -5.67
N GLY A 121 -22.63 6.29 -5.80
CA GLY A 121 -23.42 6.52 -7.02
C GLY A 121 -22.75 7.39 -8.08
N LEU A 122 -21.56 7.94 -7.84
CA LEU A 122 -20.87 8.82 -8.79
C LEU A 122 -19.99 8.02 -9.77
N PRO A 123 -19.77 8.55 -11.01
CA PRO A 123 -18.80 7.97 -11.92
C PRO A 123 -17.41 7.83 -11.26
N PRO A 124 -16.72 6.69 -11.40
CA PRO A 124 -15.45 6.44 -10.70
C PRO A 124 -14.37 7.51 -10.93
N LEU A 125 -14.35 8.12 -12.13
CA LEU A 125 -13.42 9.19 -12.49
C LEU A 125 -13.59 10.47 -11.65
N LEU A 126 -14.81 10.73 -11.18
CA LEU A 126 -15.12 11.88 -10.31
C LEU A 126 -15.06 11.49 -8.83
N ALA A 127 -15.50 10.28 -8.50
CA ALA A 127 -15.47 9.76 -7.14
C ALA A 127 -14.02 9.65 -6.62
N ALA A 128 -13.08 9.12 -7.41
CA ALA A 128 -11.72 8.84 -6.95
C ALA A 128 -10.96 10.10 -6.47
N PRO A 129 -10.89 11.22 -7.21
CA PRO A 129 -10.25 12.44 -6.72
C PRO A 129 -10.91 13.00 -5.45
N LEU A 130 -12.24 12.88 -5.36
CA LEU A 130 -13.00 13.39 -4.22
C LEU A 130 -12.87 12.50 -2.97
N VAL A 131 -12.70 11.19 -3.14
CA VAL A 131 -12.43 10.24 -2.05
C VAL A 131 -10.98 10.34 -1.57
N ILE A 132 -10.02 10.70 -2.44
CA ILE A 132 -8.60 10.75 -2.09
C ILE A 132 -8.17 12.14 -1.60
N GLY A 133 -8.59 13.21 -2.30
CA GLY A 133 -8.10 14.56 -2.09
C GLY A 133 -8.37 15.13 -0.69
N PRO A 134 -9.63 15.31 -0.28
CA PRO A 134 -9.99 15.82 1.04
C PRO A 134 -9.41 14.98 2.19
N PRO A 135 -9.48 13.63 2.20
CA PRO A 135 -8.82 12.84 3.23
C PRO A 135 -7.29 12.94 3.23
N GLY A 136 -6.67 13.12 2.06
CA GLY A 136 -5.23 13.41 1.96
C GLY A 136 -4.85 14.74 2.60
N LEU A 137 -5.66 15.79 2.41
CA LEU A 137 -5.47 17.07 3.11
C LEU A 137 -5.69 16.92 4.62
N LEU A 138 -6.74 16.20 5.03
CA LEU A 138 -7.00 15.90 6.43
C LEU A 138 -5.82 15.17 7.08
N TYR A 139 -5.26 14.16 6.40
CA TYR A 139 -4.06 13.45 6.84
C TYR A 139 -2.92 14.42 7.11
N MET A 140 -2.61 15.33 6.17
CA MET A 140 -1.52 16.28 6.31
C MET A 140 -1.72 17.23 7.49
N VAL A 141 -2.95 17.74 7.68
CA VAL A 141 -3.29 18.61 8.80
C VAL A 141 -3.17 17.90 10.15
N VAL A 142 -3.70 16.68 10.26
CA VAL A 142 -3.63 15.89 11.50
C VAL A 142 -2.18 15.47 11.79
N ALA A 143 -1.43 15.02 10.78
CA ALA A 143 -0.02 14.66 10.93
C ALA A 143 0.82 15.83 11.42
N LYS A 144 0.59 17.05 10.88
CA LYS A 144 1.21 18.28 11.38
C LYS A 144 0.85 18.55 12.84
N ARG A 145 -0.44 18.44 13.22
CA ARG A 145 -0.89 18.64 14.61
C ARG A 145 -0.28 17.63 15.59
N CYS A 146 0.01 16.42 15.13
CA CYS A 146 0.72 15.41 15.91
C CYS A 146 2.25 15.61 15.96
N GLY A 147 2.76 16.75 15.48
CA GLY A 147 4.18 17.11 15.54
C GLY A 147 5.04 16.39 14.51
N ASN A 148 4.49 16.02 13.36
CA ASN A 148 5.28 15.52 12.22
C ASN A 148 5.95 16.69 11.48
N MET A 149 7.29 16.77 11.56
CA MET A 149 8.08 17.85 10.96
C MET A 149 8.00 17.86 9.42
N THR A 150 7.90 16.69 8.80
CA THR A 150 7.82 16.54 7.35
C THR A 150 6.51 17.09 6.81
N ALA A 151 5.39 16.78 7.46
CA ALA A 151 4.08 17.34 7.11
C ALA A 151 4.06 18.87 7.26
N ASP A 152 4.68 19.40 8.32
CA ASP A 152 4.76 20.84 8.53
C ASP A 152 5.61 21.55 7.46
N ALA A 153 6.75 20.96 7.07
CA ALA A 153 7.59 21.48 5.99
C ALA A 153 6.87 21.48 4.63
N LEU A 154 6.17 20.40 4.29
CA LEU A 154 5.38 20.29 3.06
C LEU A 154 4.27 21.34 3.00
N ILE A 155 3.49 21.49 4.07
CA ILE A 155 2.41 22.48 4.12
C ILE A 155 2.97 23.90 3.98
N ARG A 156 4.07 24.22 4.68
CA ARG A 156 4.71 25.55 4.56
C ARG A 156 5.16 25.83 3.12
N ARG A 157 5.76 24.85 2.45
CA ARG A 157 6.19 24.99 1.05
C ARG A 157 4.99 25.20 0.11
N ALA A 158 3.93 24.43 0.28
CA ALA A 158 2.72 24.57 -0.53
C ALA A 158 2.07 25.96 -0.36
N VAL A 159 1.97 26.45 0.88
CA VAL A 159 1.46 27.82 1.16
C VAL A 159 2.37 28.89 0.56
N GLY A 160 3.69 28.69 0.57
CA GLY A 160 4.65 29.59 -0.06
C GLY A 160 4.47 29.70 -1.58
N LEU A 161 4.17 28.59 -2.26
CA LEU A 161 3.93 28.57 -3.71
C LEU A 161 2.63 29.27 -4.13
N VAL A 162 1.60 29.26 -3.28
CA VAL A 162 0.31 29.92 -3.56
C VAL A 162 0.39 31.44 -3.33
N ARG A 163 1.37 31.89 -2.54
CA ARG A 163 1.57 33.32 -2.21
C ARG A 163 2.61 34.02 -3.10
N SER A 164 3.25 33.28 -4.00
CA SER A 164 4.20 33.80 -5.00
C SER A 164 3.50 33.97 -6.34
#